data_AF-A0A505HZC1-F1
#
_entry.id   AF-A0A505HZC1-F1
#
_cell.length_a   1.000
_cell.length_b   1.000
_cell.length_c   1.000
_cell.angle_alpha   90.00
_cell.angle_beta   90.00
_cell.angle_gamma   90.00
#
_symmetry.space_group_name_H-M   'P 1'
#
loop_
_entity.id
_entity.type
_entity.pdbx_description
1 polymer ?
#
loop_
_entity_poly.entity_id
_entity_poly.type
_entity_poly.pdbx_seq_one_letter_code
_entity_poly.pdbx_strand_id
1 'polypeptide(L)'
;MMARPLITTFFSALVLLTYLLLHVGHSTTQTEYLADCDPYLPANDTSSESPRGLGNPTFLALHVATTFRNTAAGSNISLSLDWWDHVNDTTPVWPGFPLSEAGLPRVTLFGYVEPFETPVPEAVESALTKCFLEKHPDAEAWLPGKEGAPHSSYWARLRVEQVYWIGGFGGLQRIGWLN
;
A
#
# COMPACT_ATOMS: atom_id res chain seq x y z
N MET A 1 7.44 31.97 55.38
CA MET A 1 6.58 30.88 54.86
C MET A 1 5.96 31.31 53.55
N MET A 2 6.53 30.88 52.41
CA MET A 2 5.80 30.74 51.14
C MET A 2 6.54 29.69 50.32
N ALA A 3 5.94 28.50 50.22
CA ALA A 3 6.40 27.41 49.38
C ALA A 3 6.13 27.77 47.91
N ARG A 4 7.14 27.64 47.04
CA ARG A 4 6.98 27.69 45.58
C ARG A 4 6.77 26.27 45.04
N PRO A 5 5.91 26.07 44.03
CA PRO A 5 5.41 24.74 43.68
C PRO A 5 6.38 23.97 42.78
N LEU A 6 6.57 22.70 43.11
CA LEU A 6 7.39 21.71 42.39
C LEU A 6 6.70 21.15 41.11
N ILE A 7 5.69 21.83 40.58
CA ILE A 7 4.74 21.24 39.61
C ILE A 7 5.16 21.48 38.15
N THR A 8 5.97 22.50 37.86
CA THR A 8 6.29 22.90 36.48
C THR A 8 7.38 22.06 35.81
N THR A 9 8.20 21.31 36.56
CA THR A 9 9.29 20.50 36.00
C THR A 9 8.85 19.08 35.61
N PHE A 10 7.79 18.53 36.21
CA PHE A 10 7.29 17.19 35.87
C PHE A 10 6.52 17.13 34.55
N PHE A 11 5.81 18.21 34.18
CA PHE A 11 5.08 18.25 32.91
C PHE A 11 6.00 18.34 31.69
N SER A 12 7.17 18.97 31.81
CA SER A 12 8.12 19.07 30.70
C SER A 12 8.88 17.76 30.44
N ALA A 13 9.20 17.01 31.50
CA ALA A 13 9.87 15.71 31.37
C ALA A 13 8.93 14.63 30.80
N LEU A 14 7.63 14.66 31.14
CA LEU A 14 6.67 13.68 30.61
C LEU A 14 6.30 13.94 29.14
N VAL A 15 6.24 15.22 28.72
CA VAL A 15 6.07 15.58 27.31
C VAL A 15 7.32 15.24 26.48
N LEU A 16 8.54 15.42 27.04
CA LEU A 16 9.75 14.96 26.37
C LEU A 16 9.81 13.42 26.25
N LEU A 17 9.33 12.69 27.26
CA LEU A 17 9.36 11.22 27.24
C LEU A 17 8.35 10.62 26.25
N THR A 18 7.19 11.26 26.04
CA THR A 18 6.26 10.87 24.97
C THR A 18 6.77 11.26 23.58
N TYR A 19 7.49 12.38 23.45
CA TYR A 19 8.16 12.74 22.18
C TYR A 19 9.32 11.79 21.84
N LEU A 20 10.12 11.35 22.83
CA LEU A 20 11.24 10.42 22.58
C LEU A 20 10.79 8.98 22.32
N LEU A 21 9.61 8.56 22.79
CA LEU A 21 9.04 7.24 22.46
C LEU A 21 8.40 7.19 21.05
N LEU A 22 8.21 8.35 20.40
CA LEU A 22 7.75 8.45 19.01
C LEU A 22 8.88 8.62 17.97
N HIS A 23 10.15 8.60 18.41
CA HIS A 23 11.32 8.81 17.53
C HIS A 23 12.19 7.57 17.28
N VAL A 24 11.70 6.37 17.63
CA VAL A 24 12.10 5.21 16.81
C VAL A 24 11.40 5.45 15.47
N GLY A 25 12.16 5.80 14.44
CA GLY A 25 11.70 6.13 13.10
C GLY A 25 11.01 4.95 12.41
N HIS A 26 9.92 4.47 12.98
CA HIS A 26 8.92 3.75 12.25
C HIS A 26 8.30 4.81 11.35
N SER A 27 8.73 4.81 10.08
CA SER A 27 7.88 5.36 9.04
C SER A 27 6.53 4.69 9.23
N THR A 28 5.55 5.42 9.76
CA THR A 28 4.16 4.99 9.62
C THR A 28 3.88 5.21 8.14
N THR A 29 4.38 4.30 7.30
CA THR A 29 3.84 4.12 5.96
C THR A 29 2.39 3.80 6.21
N GLN A 30 1.51 4.79 6.05
CA GLN A 30 0.10 4.51 5.96
C GLN A 30 -0.01 3.49 4.82
N THR A 31 -0.46 2.28 5.15
CA THR A 31 -0.57 1.23 4.15
C THR A 31 -1.58 1.70 3.11
N GLU A 32 -1.11 1.94 1.89
CA GLU A 32 -2.01 2.31 0.80
C GLU A 32 -2.88 1.09 0.47
N TYR A 33 -4.20 1.30 0.41
CA TYR A 33 -5.11 0.22 0.06
C TYR A 33 -4.96 -0.09 -1.42
N LEU A 34 -4.80 -1.38 -1.74
CA LEU A 34 -4.62 -1.84 -3.10
C LEU A 34 -5.36 -3.14 -3.37
N ALA A 35 -5.81 -3.31 -4.61
CA ALA A 35 -6.44 -4.53 -5.08
C ALA A 35 -6.10 -4.78 -6.56
N ASP A 36 -6.12 -6.04 -6.99
CA ASP A 36 -6.02 -6.40 -8.40
C ASP A 36 -7.41 -6.34 -9.06
N CYS A 37 -7.78 -5.16 -9.55
CA CYS A 37 -9.08 -4.94 -10.19
C CYS A 37 -9.03 -4.91 -11.72
N ASP A 38 -7.83 -4.96 -12.30
CA ASP A 38 -7.59 -4.93 -13.75
C ASP A 38 -8.36 -6.04 -14.52
N PRO A 39 -8.45 -7.30 -14.03
CA PRO A 39 -9.22 -8.36 -14.71
C PRO A 39 -10.72 -8.09 -14.84
N TYR A 40 -11.27 -7.19 -14.03
CA TYR A 40 -12.72 -6.89 -13.98
C TYR A 40 -13.11 -5.69 -14.85
N LEU A 41 -12.13 -4.99 -15.43
CA LEU A 41 -12.37 -3.80 -16.24
C LEU A 41 -13.00 -4.15 -17.61
N PRO A 42 -13.90 -3.28 -18.14
CA PRO A 42 -14.48 -3.46 -19.47
C PRO A 42 -13.43 -3.58 -20.59
N ALA A 43 -13.73 -4.37 -21.62
CA ALA A 43 -12.78 -4.64 -22.72
C ALA A 43 -12.39 -3.43 -23.57
N ASN A 44 -13.26 -2.42 -23.61
CA ASN A 44 -13.07 -1.19 -24.35
C ASN A 44 -12.64 -0.04 -23.43
N ASP A 45 -12.08 -0.34 -22.25
CA ASP A 45 -11.53 0.70 -21.40
C ASP A 45 -10.31 1.34 -22.07
N THR A 46 -10.57 2.42 -22.81
CA THR A 46 -9.56 3.24 -23.49
C THR A 46 -8.80 4.14 -22.52
N SER A 47 -9.18 4.18 -21.23
CA SER A 47 -8.46 4.96 -20.21
C SER A 47 -7.09 4.35 -19.88
N SER A 48 -6.70 3.27 -20.57
CA SER A 48 -5.42 2.62 -20.43
C SER A 48 -4.85 2.22 -21.78
N GLU A 49 -3.62 2.66 -22.06
CA GLU A 49 -2.77 2.06 -23.10
C GLU A 49 -2.26 0.65 -22.69
N SER A 50 -2.72 0.13 -21.54
CA SER A 50 -2.29 -1.13 -20.96
C SER A 50 -3.23 -2.26 -21.38
N PRO A 51 -2.73 -3.39 -21.91
CA PRO A 51 -3.52 -4.61 -22.01
C PRO A 51 -4.18 -4.96 -20.65
N ARG A 52 -5.41 -5.50 -20.69
CA ARG A 52 -6.07 -6.05 -19.49
C ARG A 52 -5.32 -7.27 -18.97
N GLY A 53 -5.37 -7.49 -17.67
CA GLY A 53 -4.82 -8.66 -16.99
C GLY A 53 -3.30 -8.60 -16.82
N LEU A 54 -2.71 -7.41 -16.75
CA LEU A 54 -1.28 -7.24 -16.46
C LEU A 54 -0.98 -7.29 -14.96
N GLY A 55 -2.00 -7.34 -14.12
CA GLY A 55 -1.86 -7.37 -12.66
C GLY A 55 -1.37 -6.03 -12.09
N ASN A 56 -1.72 -4.92 -12.75
CA ASN A 56 -1.44 -3.57 -12.27
C ASN A 56 -2.29 -3.29 -11.02
N PRO A 57 -1.67 -3.05 -9.84
CA PRO A 57 -2.43 -2.76 -8.63
C PRO A 57 -3.28 -1.50 -8.78
N THR A 58 -4.56 -1.61 -8.46
CA THR A 58 -5.49 -0.49 -8.32
C THR A 58 -5.38 0.11 -6.93
N PHE A 59 -5.42 1.44 -6.82
CA PHE A 59 -5.51 2.18 -5.57
C PHE A 59 -6.82 2.96 -5.49
N LEU A 60 -7.34 3.05 -4.27
CA LEU A 60 -8.26 4.11 -3.88
C LEU A 60 -7.42 5.26 -3.31
N ALA A 61 -6.96 6.15 -4.18
CA ALA A 61 -6.00 7.18 -3.85
C ALA A 61 -6.65 8.36 -3.12
N LEU A 62 -5.97 8.92 -2.13
CA LEU A 62 -6.39 10.15 -1.43
C LEU A 62 -5.50 11.32 -1.85
N HIS A 63 -6.09 12.45 -2.23
CA HIS A 63 -5.33 13.65 -2.60
C HIS A 63 -4.45 14.19 -1.46
N VAL A 64 -4.80 13.89 -0.21
CA VAL A 64 -4.06 14.34 0.97
C VAL A 64 -2.86 13.45 1.30
N ALA A 65 -2.84 12.20 0.83
CA ALA A 65 -1.81 11.24 1.18
C ALA A 65 -0.48 11.60 0.49
N THR A 66 0.61 11.54 1.26
CA THR A 66 1.95 11.93 0.79
C THR A 66 2.40 11.12 -0.41
N THR A 67 2.07 9.81 -0.47
CA THR A 67 2.36 8.94 -1.60
C THR A 67 1.82 9.55 -2.89
N PHE A 68 0.51 9.82 -2.94
CA PHE A 68 -0.14 10.33 -4.14
C PHE A 68 0.19 11.78 -4.46
N ARG A 69 0.55 12.61 -3.47
CA ARG A 69 1.11 13.94 -3.70
C ARG A 69 2.49 13.87 -4.37
N ASN A 70 3.34 12.93 -3.96
CA ASN A 70 4.66 12.75 -4.53
C ASN A 70 4.58 12.18 -5.96
N THR A 71 3.67 11.24 -6.22
CA THR A 71 3.48 10.69 -7.57
C THR A 71 2.85 11.73 -8.51
N ALA A 72 1.90 12.53 -8.03
CA ALA A 72 1.37 13.66 -8.79
C ALA A 72 2.43 14.72 -9.12
N ALA A 73 3.49 14.83 -8.31
CA ALA A 73 4.66 15.67 -8.58
C ALA A 73 5.70 15.01 -9.52
N GLY A 74 5.40 13.84 -10.08
CA GLY A 74 6.24 13.14 -11.06
C GLY A 74 7.17 12.09 -10.46
N SER A 75 6.96 11.66 -9.21
CA SER A 75 7.76 10.57 -8.63
C SER A 75 7.27 9.21 -9.11
N ASN A 76 8.20 8.40 -9.63
CA ASN A 76 7.99 6.95 -9.75
C ASN A 76 7.94 6.32 -8.35
N ILE A 77 7.33 5.14 -8.25
CA ILE A 77 7.22 4.40 -7.00
C ILE A 77 7.69 2.97 -7.14
N SER A 78 8.06 2.40 -6.00
CA SER A 78 8.18 0.96 -5.82
C SER A 78 7.16 0.49 -4.78
N LEU A 79 6.46 -0.59 -5.07
CA LEU A 79 5.54 -1.26 -4.15
C LEU A 79 6.11 -2.63 -3.79
N SER A 80 6.39 -2.86 -2.51
CA SER A 80 6.79 -4.17 -2.00
C SER A 80 5.61 -4.89 -1.39
N LEU A 81 5.41 -6.15 -1.79
CA LEU A 81 4.42 -7.08 -1.24
C LEU A 81 5.15 -8.32 -0.73
N ASP A 82 4.77 -8.80 0.44
CA ASP A 82 5.32 -10.00 1.06
C ASP A 82 4.22 -10.96 1.51
N TRP A 83 4.62 -12.21 1.73
CA TRP A 83 3.75 -13.27 2.23
C TRP A 83 4.06 -13.56 3.72
N TRP A 84 4.72 -12.65 4.45
CA TRP A 84 5.34 -12.98 5.74
C TRP A 84 4.35 -13.40 6.84
N ASP A 85 3.11 -12.92 6.76
CA ASP A 85 2.02 -13.26 7.66
C ASP A 85 1.63 -14.75 7.66
N HIS A 86 2.00 -15.52 6.62
CA HIS A 86 1.75 -16.96 6.56
C HIS A 86 2.96 -17.81 6.96
N VAL A 87 3.94 -17.25 7.66
CA VAL A 87 5.12 -18.02 8.14
C VAL A 87 4.71 -19.25 8.93
N ASN A 88 3.62 -19.16 9.71
CA ASN A 88 3.09 -20.27 10.51
C ASN A 88 2.37 -21.35 9.69
N ASP A 89 2.04 -21.09 8.42
CA ASP A 89 1.39 -22.04 7.51
C ASP A 89 2.41 -22.89 6.74
N THR A 90 3.71 -22.69 7.01
CA THR A 90 4.80 -23.33 6.27
C THR A 90 5.53 -24.40 7.07
N THR A 91 6.32 -25.22 6.38
CA THR A 91 7.21 -26.21 6.99
C THR A 91 8.66 -25.75 6.91
N PRO A 92 9.53 -26.17 7.84
CA PRO A 92 10.96 -25.88 7.77
C PRO A 92 11.58 -26.33 6.46
N VAL A 93 12.36 -25.43 5.86
CA VAL A 93 13.10 -25.69 4.62
C VAL A 93 14.15 -26.80 4.80
N TRP A 94 14.62 -27.00 6.03
CA TRP A 94 15.51 -28.10 6.40
C TRP A 94 15.11 -28.69 7.77
N PRO A 95 15.27 -30.01 8.00
CA PRO A 95 14.98 -30.62 9.29
C PRO A 95 15.72 -29.92 10.45
N GLY A 96 14.96 -29.44 11.44
CA GLY A 96 15.49 -28.74 12.61
C GLY A 96 15.76 -27.24 12.43
N PHE A 97 15.53 -26.69 11.24
CA PHE A 97 15.64 -25.24 10.99
C PHE A 97 14.38 -24.51 11.48
N PRO A 98 14.48 -23.29 12.04
CA PRO A 98 13.30 -22.51 12.41
C PRO A 98 12.50 -22.06 11.18
N LEU A 99 11.21 -21.82 11.35
CA LEU A 99 10.42 -21.07 10.36
C LEU A 99 10.98 -19.64 10.25
N SER A 100 10.99 -19.08 9.04
CA SER A 100 11.58 -17.78 8.78
C SER A 100 10.87 -17.07 7.63
N GLU A 101 10.47 -15.81 7.86
CA GLU A 101 9.89 -14.95 6.83
C GLU A 101 10.83 -14.75 5.64
N ALA A 102 12.15 -14.82 5.88
CA ALA A 102 13.15 -14.73 4.82
C ALA A 102 13.02 -15.85 3.77
N GLY A 103 12.45 -16.99 4.17
CA GLY A 103 12.17 -18.13 3.30
C GLY A 103 10.88 -18.00 2.47
N LEU A 104 10.06 -16.97 2.71
CA LEU A 104 8.78 -16.76 2.05
C LEU A 104 8.89 -15.83 0.83
N PRO A 105 7.97 -15.97 -0.14
CA PRO A 105 7.97 -15.14 -1.32
C PRO A 105 7.65 -13.67 -0.99
N ARG A 106 8.32 -12.78 -1.71
CA ARG A 106 8.04 -11.35 -1.75
C ARG A 106 8.40 -10.78 -3.12
N VAL A 107 7.72 -9.72 -3.51
CA VAL A 107 7.86 -9.07 -4.80
C VAL A 107 7.98 -7.57 -4.63
N THR A 108 8.81 -6.93 -5.44
CA THR A 108 8.82 -5.47 -5.59
C THR A 108 8.44 -5.10 -7.00
N LEU A 109 7.37 -4.33 -7.13
CA LEU A 109 6.86 -3.77 -8.38
C LEU A 109 7.40 -2.36 -8.52
N PHE A 110 8.00 -2.04 -9.66
CA PHE A 110 8.51 -0.71 -9.98
C PHE A 110 7.70 -0.10 -11.11
N GLY A 111 7.41 1.19 -11.01
CA GLY A 111 6.74 1.91 -12.09
C GLY A 111 6.23 3.26 -11.63
N TYR A 112 5.07 3.67 -12.15
CA TYR A 112 4.47 4.97 -11.85
C TYR A 112 2.97 4.85 -11.59
N VAL A 113 2.44 5.77 -10.78
CA VAL A 113 1.00 5.85 -10.53
C VAL A 113 0.36 6.72 -11.60
N GLU A 114 -0.69 6.21 -12.22
CA GLU A 114 -1.54 6.99 -13.11
C GLU A 114 -3.00 7.01 -12.61
N PRO A 115 -3.66 8.17 -12.59
CA PRO A 115 -5.08 8.25 -12.30
C PRO A 115 -5.90 7.70 -13.46
N PHE A 116 -7.09 7.16 -13.16
CA PHE A 116 -8.09 6.92 -14.21
C PHE A 116 -8.61 8.23 -14.77
N GLU A 117 -9.04 8.24 -16.03
CA GLU A 117 -9.62 9.42 -16.68
C GLU A 117 -10.83 9.94 -15.90
N THR A 118 -10.96 11.25 -15.78
CA THR A 118 -12.10 11.90 -15.11
C THR A 118 -12.96 12.65 -16.14
N PRO A 119 -14.29 12.43 -16.17
CA PRO A 119 -15.05 11.52 -15.32
C PRO A 119 -14.78 10.05 -15.62
N VAL A 120 -14.71 9.22 -14.58
CA VAL A 120 -14.56 7.77 -14.74
C VAL A 120 -15.84 7.21 -15.37
N PRO A 121 -15.76 6.43 -16.47
CA PRO A 121 -16.94 5.84 -17.08
C PRO A 121 -17.71 4.96 -16.08
N GLU A 122 -19.05 5.02 -16.10
CA GLU A 122 -19.90 4.29 -15.13
C GLU A 122 -19.60 2.79 -15.05
N ALA A 123 -19.34 2.15 -16.21
CA ALA A 123 -19.00 0.73 -16.26
C ALA A 123 -17.63 0.43 -15.58
N VAL A 124 -16.67 1.35 -15.69
CA VAL A 124 -15.35 1.24 -15.03
C VAL A 124 -15.50 1.48 -13.53
N GLU A 125 -16.19 2.55 -13.14
CA GLU A 125 -16.46 2.91 -11.74
C GLU A 125 -17.14 1.76 -10.97
N SER A 126 -18.14 1.13 -11.59
CA SER A 126 -18.87 0.00 -11.01
C SER A 126 -17.99 -1.24 -10.85
N ALA A 127 -17.14 -1.53 -11.84
CA ALA A 127 -16.20 -2.65 -11.78
C ALA A 127 -15.13 -2.45 -10.70
N LEU A 128 -14.53 -1.25 -10.65
CA LEU A 128 -13.55 -0.86 -9.64
C LEU A 128 -14.15 -0.94 -8.24
N THR A 129 -15.29 -0.29 -8.01
CA THR A 129 -15.97 -0.28 -6.71
C THR A 129 -16.27 -1.69 -6.22
N LYS A 130 -16.86 -2.53 -7.08
CA LYS A 130 -17.22 -3.90 -6.71
C LYS A 130 -15.99 -4.72 -6.32
N CYS A 131 -14.95 -4.71 -7.16
CA CYS A 131 -13.72 -5.46 -6.88
C CYS A 131 -13.02 -4.95 -5.61
N PHE A 132 -12.90 -3.63 -5.46
CA PHE A 132 -12.13 -3.03 -4.39
C PHE A 132 -12.81 -3.25 -3.03
N LEU A 133 -14.13 -3.09 -2.94
CA LEU A 133 -14.87 -3.33 -1.70
C LEU A 133 -14.94 -4.80 -1.30
N GLU A 134 -14.74 -5.74 -2.23
CA GLU A 134 -14.59 -7.15 -1.87
C GLU A 134 -13.33 -7.38 -1.02
N LYS A 135 -12.26 -6.63 -1.29
CA LYS A 135 -10.97 -6.73 -0.56
C LYS A 135 -10.89 -5.77 0.62
N HIS A 136 -11.48 -4.58 0.49
CA HIS A 136 -11.45 -3.50 1.49
C HIS A 136 -12.87 -2.97 1.77
N PRO A 137 -13.71 -3.71 2.53
CA PRO A 137 -15.11 -3.31 2.76
C PRO A 137 -15.26 -1.95 3.47
N ASP A 138 -14.30 -1.60 4.32
CA ASP A 138 -14.25 -0.32 5.03
C ASP A 138 -14.07 0.89 4.10
N ALA A 139 -13.48 0.67 2.91
CA ALA A 139 -13.28 1.72 1.92
C ALA A 139 -14.57 2.36 1.38
N GLU A 140 -15.73 1.73 1.61
CA GLU A 140 -17.04 2.27 1.24
C GLU A 140 -17.29 3.68 1.85
N ALA A 141 -16.71 3.95 3.02
CA ALA A 141 -16.85 5.23 3.71
C ALA A 141 -16.12 6.39 3.02
N TRP A 142 -15.23 6.12 2.06
CA TRP A 142 -14.45 7.14 1.36
C TRP A 142 -14.24 6.83 -0.13
N LEU A 143 -15.22 6.20 -0.78
CA LEU A 143 -15.25 6.08 -2.24
C LEU A 143 -15.25 7.45 -2.93
N PRO A 144 -14.83 7.55 -4.20
CA PRO A 144 -14.80 8.82 -4.92
C PRO A 144 -16.19 9.45 -4.95
N GLY A 145 -16.28 10.75 -4.61
CA GLY A 145 -17.55 11.47 -4.55
C GLY A 145 -18.47 11.12 -3.38
N LYS A 146 -18.06 10.26 -2.43
CA LYS A 146 -18.85 9.91 -1.24
C LYS A 146 -19.09 11.16 -0.37
N GLU A 147 -20.36 11.51 -0.19
CA GLU A 147 -20.76 12.60 0.71
C GLU A 147 -20.35 12.29 2.15
N GLY A 148 -19.76 13.28 2.83
CA GLY A 148 -19.29 13.14 4.21
C GLY A 148 -17.94 12.44 4.38
N ALA A 149 -17.29 12.01 3.29
CA ALA A 149 -15.92 11.51 3.35
C ALA A 149 -14.98 12.61 3.88
N PRO A 150 -14.10 12.31 4.87
CA PRO A 150 -13.19 13.32 5.44
C PRO A 150 -12.22 13.93 4.42
N HIS A 151 -11.88 13.17 3.36
CA HIS A 151 -10.99 13.58 2.29
C HIS A 151 -11.50 13.07 0.95
N SER A 152 -11.19 13.78 -0.13
CA SER A 152 -11.52 13.36 -1.48
C SER A 152 -10.57 12.25 -1.95
N SER A 153 -11.18 11.17 -2.45
CA SER A 153 -10.51 10.05 -3.09
C SER A 153 -10.72 10.04 -4.60
N TYR A 154 -9.87 9.31 -5.30
CA TYR A 154 -9.94 9.07 -6.74
C TYR A 154 -9.35 7.69 -7.07
N TRP A 155 -9.76 7.11 -8.20
CA TRP A 155 -9.18 5.86 -8.67
C TRP A 155 -7.83 6.10 -9.35
N ALA A 156 -6.85 5.28 -9.01
CA ALA A 156 -5.55 5.26 -9.66
C ALA A 156 -5.05 3.81 -9.81
N ARG A 157 -4.02 3.61 -10.62
CA ARG A 157 -3.30 2.33 -10.71
C ARG A 157 -1.79 2.54 -10.78
N LEU A 158 -1.06 1.55 -10.28
CA LEU A 158 0.38 1.42 -10.55
C LEU A 158 0.56 0.75 -11.91
N ARG A 159 1.11 1.47 -12.87
CA ARG A 159 1.64 0.88 -14.11
C ARG A 159 2.97 0.25 -13.82
N VAL A 160 3.00 -1.07 -13.77
CA VAL A 160 4.21 -1.84 -13.47
C VAL A 160 5.11 -1.87 -14.71
N GLU A 161 6.35 -1.43 -14.56
CA GLU A 161 7.38 -1.44 -15.60
C GLU A 161 8.41 -2.55 -15.36
N GLN A 162 8.71 -2.85 -14.09
CA GLN A 162 9.67 -3.89 -13.72
C GLN A 162 9.22 -4.64 -12.46
N VAL A 163 9.60 -5.91 -12.38
CA VAL A 163 9.27 -6.76 -11.24
C VAL A 163 10.53 -7.43 -10.72
N TYR A 164 10.82 -7.27 -9.44
CA TYR A 164 11.88 -8.01 -8.75
C TYR A 164 11.28 -9.03 -7.80
N TRP A 165 11.56 -10.31 -8.06
CA TRP A 165 11.01 -11.43 -7.31
C TRP A 165 12.05 -12.01 -6.36
N ILE A 166 11.63 -12.31 -5.12
CA ILE A 166 12.40 -13.08 -4.15
C ILE A 166 11.50 -14.21 -3.66
N GLY A 167 11.73 -15.44 -4.12
CA GLY A 167 10.90 -16.59 -3.74
C GLY A 167 11.21 -17.18 -2.36
N GLY A 168 12.28 -16.73 -1.70
CA GLY A 168 12.74 -17.27 -0.42
C GLY A 168 14.26 -17.32 -0.35
N PHE A 169 14.81 -18.38 0.26
CA PHE A 169 16.26 -18.56 0.36
C PHE A 169 16.93 -18.82 -1.00
N GLY A 170 18.05 -18.13 -1.23
CA GLY A 170 18.89 -18.35 -2.40
C GLY A 170 19.42 -19.79 -2.46
N GLY A 171 19.51 -20.34 -3.67
CA GLY A 171 19.90 -21.74 -3.90
C GLY A 171 18.74 -22.74 -3.84
N LEU A 172 17.55 -22.33 -3.39
CA LEU A 172 16.33 -23.15 -3.39
C LEU A 172 15.21 -22.52 -4.20
N GLN A 173 15.12 -21.19 -4.17
CA GLN A 173 14.06 -20.43 -4.82
C GLN A 173 14.64 -19.44 -5.82
N ARG A 174 13.83 -19.07 -6.82
CA ARG A 174 14.18 -18.03 -7.80
C ARG A 174 14.31 -16.68 -7.09
N ILE A 175 15.39 -15.96 -7.41
CA ILE A 175 15.60 -14.57 -7.01
C ILE A 175 16.06 -13.79 -8.24
N GLY A 176 15.44 -12.64 -8.50
CA GLY A 176 15.87 -11.73 -9.56
C GLY A 176 14.72 -11.07 -10.29
N TRP A 177 15.08 -10.33 -11.34
CA TRP A 177 14.13 -9.68 -12.23
C TRP A 177 13.24 -10.71 -12.95
N LEU A 178 11.95 -10.38 -13.06
CA LEU A 178 11.03 -11.03 -13.97
C LEU A 178 10.96 -10.17 -15.24
N ASN A 179 11.20 -10.81 -16.38
CA ASN A 179 11.23 -10.20 -17.70
C ASN A 179 10.11 -10.78 -18.55
#